data_AF-A0A9X3XTH8-F1
#
_entry.id   AF-A0A9X3XTH8-F1
#
_cell.length_a   1.000
_cell.length_b   1.000
_cell.length_c   1.000
_cell.angle_alpha   90.00
_cell.angle_beta   90.00
_cell.angle_gamma   90.00
#
_symmetry.space_group_name_H-M   'P 1'
#
loop_
_entity.id
_entity.type
_entity.pdbx_description
1 polymer ?
#
loop_
_entity_poly.entity_id
_entity_poly.type
_entity_poly.pdbx_seq_one_letter_code
_entity_poly.pdbx_strand_id
1 'polypeptide(L)'
;MTTGKFSLSDRLYTFGVWVTQVDCFIRLLREYKEEGRTFDMQAFLNHNLSCGMNDQFSEMKKMWNSFAEEEQPEWYSFQKLERDKVELEELAGMSLS
;
A
#
# COMPACT_ATOMS: atom_id res chain seq x y z
N MET A 1 27.30 -0.71 -14.73
CA MET A 1 25.97 -0.40 -14.20
C MET A 1 26.06 -0.39 -12.69
N THR A 2 26.17 0.80 -12.10
CA THR A 2 26.06 0.96 -10.65
C THR A 2 24.59 0.70 -10.30
N THR A 3 24.31 -0.46 -9.71
CA THR A 3 23.06 -0.69 -8.98
C THR A 3 23.09 0.26 -7.79
N GLY A 4 22.65 1.50 -8.01
CA GLY A 4 22.61 2.52 -6.98
C GLY A 4 21.73 2.01 -5.84
N LYS A 5 22.31 1.77 -4.67
CA LYS A 5 21.52 1.55 -3.46
C LYS A 5 20.69 2.81 -3.26
N PHE A 6 19.36 2.67 -3.27
CA PHE A 6 18.47 3.76 -2.93
C PHE A 6 18.89 4.35 -1.58
N SER A 7 18.91 5.68 -1.48
CA SER A 7 19.20 6.33 -0.21
C SER A 7 18.07 6.04 0.80
N LEU A 8 18.34 6.27 2.09
CA LEU A 8 17.27 6.22 3.11
C LEU A 8 16.11 7.15 2.73
N SER A 9 16.42 8.36 2.25
CA SER A 9 15.41 9.33 1.84
C SER A 9 14.54 8.83 0.68
N ASP A 10 15.14 8.16 -0.32
CA ASP A 10 14.39 7.62 -1.46
C ASP A 10 13.47 6.49 -1.02
N ARG A 11 13.94 5.63 -0.10
CA ARG A 11 13.13 4.54 0.46
C ARG A 11 11.97 5.08 1.29
N LEU A 12 12.21 6.06 2.16
CA LEU A 12 11.15 6.70 2.95
C LEU A 12 10.13 7.42 2.08
N TYR A 13 10.58 8.14 1.04
CA TYR A 13 9.70 8.78 0.08
C TYR A 13 8.83 7.76 -0.67
N THR A 14 9.44 6.71 -1.20
CA THR A 14 8.73 5.64 -1.94
C THR A 14 7.70 4.96 -1.03
N PHE A 15 8.08 4.65 0.21
CA PHE A 15 7.18 4.06 1.19
C PHE A 15 6.00 5.00 1.52
N GLY A 16 6.26 6.30 1.70
CA GLY A 16 5.20 7.29 1.92
C GLY A 16 4.23 7.43 0.74
N VAL A 17 4.72 7.34 -0.50
CA VAL A 17 3.88 7.30 -1.71
C VAL A 17 2.95 6.09 -1.68
N TRP A 18 3.47 4.90 -1.38
CA TRP A 18 2.66 3.68 -1.30
C TRP A 18 1.60 3.75 -0.20
N VAL A 19 1.96 4.26 0.98
CA VAL A 19 1.00 4.48 2.08
C VAL A 19 -0.11 5.43 1.64
N THR A 20 0.25 6.55 1.00
CA THR A 20 -0.74 7.54 0.52
C THR A 20 -1.66 6.97 -0.55
N GLN A 21 -1.12 6.13 -1.46
CA GLN A 21 -1.92 5.43 -2.46
C GLN A 21 -2.95 4.50 -1.83
N VAL A 22 -2.51 3.64 -0.90
CA VAL A 22 -3.41 2.71 -0.19
C VAL A 22 -4.49 3.46 0.57
N ASP A 23 -4.13 4.49 1.35
CA ASP A 23 -5.08 5.33 2.08
C ASP A 23 -6.10 6.00 1.15
N CYS A 24 -5.65 6.47 -0.02
CA CYS A 24 -6.51 7.08 -1.04
C CYS A 24 -7.52 6.07 -1.60
N PHE A 25 -7.07 4.88 -1.96
CA PHE A 25 -7.95 3.87 -2.54
C PHE A 25 -8.92 3.31 -1.52
N ILE A 26 -8.51 3.11 -0.27
CA ILE A 26 -9.44 2.77 0.82
C ILE A 26 -10.58 3.79 0.88
N ARG A 27 -10.27 5.10 0.88
CA ARG A 27 -11.31 6.16 0.89
C ARG A 27 -12.23 6.08 -0.32
N LEU A 28 -11.66 5.97 -1.52
CA LEU A 28 -12.43 5.91 -2.76
C LEU A 28 -13.35 4.67 -2.81
N LEU A 29 -12.85 3.52 -2.36
CA LEU A 29 -13.62 2.28 -2.35
C LEU A 29 -14.79 2.33 -1.35
N ARG A 30 -14.61 3.01 -0.20
CA ARG A 30 -15.71 3.28 0.74
C ARG A 30 -16.80 4.11 0.06
N GLU A 31 -16.44 5.21 -0.60
CA GLU A 31 -17.40 6.07 -1.33
C GLU A 31 -18.14 5.27 -2.41
N TYR A 32 -17.43 4.47 -3.19
CA TYR A 32 -18.04 3.63 -4.22
C TYR A 32 -19.01 2.59 -3.65
N LYS A 33 -18.69 2.01 -2.48
CA LYS A 33 -19.56 1.05 -1.78
C LYS A 33 -20.81 1.74 -1.23
N GLU A 34 -20.67 2.95 -0.68
CA GLU A 34 -21.78 3.77 -0.19
C GLU A 34 -22.73 4.19 -1.32
N GLU A 35 -22.19 4.53 -2.49
CA GLU A 35 -22.96 4.91 -3.67
C GLU A 35 -23.52 3.72 -4.47
N GLY A 36 -23.20 2.48 -4.09
CA GLY A 36 -23.62 1.28 -4.81
C GLY A 36 -23.03 1.15 -6.21
N ARG A 37 -21.87 1.76 -6.46
CA ARG A 37 -21.19 1.67 -7.76
C ARG A 37 -20.61 0.28 -7.97
N THR A 38 -20.73 -0.23 -9.19
CA THR A 38 -20.10 -1.49 -9.61
C THR A 38 -19.03 -1.20 -10.64
N PHE A 39 -17.83 -1.74 -10.43
CA PHE A 39 -16.72 -1.69 -11.38
C PHE A 39 -15.77 -2.85 -11.11
N ASP A 40 -14.86 -3.11 -12.05
CA ASP A 40 -13.85 -4.15 -11.92
C ASP A 40 -12.78 -3.75 -10.89
N MET A 41 -12.98 -4.22 -9.65
CA MET A 41 -12.09 -3.95 -8.52
C MET A 41 -10.68 -4.50 -8.74
N GLN A 42 -10.56 -5.67 -9.38
CA GLN A 42 -9.28 -6.30 -9.64
C GLN A 42 -8.48 -5.49 -10.66
N ALA A 43 -9.12 -5.07 -11.75
CA ALA A 43 -8.48 -4.20 -12.75
C ALA A 43 -8.09 -2.85 -12.14
N PHE A 44 -8.97 -2.27 -11.32
CA PHE A 44 -8.70 -1.02 -10.61
C PHE A 44 -7.47 -1.14 -9.72
N LEU A 45 -7.41 -2.12 -8.83
CA LEU A 45 -6.29 -2.27 -7.89
C LEU A 45 -4.97 -2.60 -8.60
N ASN A 46 -5.00 -3.44 -9.64
CA ASN A 46 -3.78 -3.74 -10.42
C ASN A 46 -3.24 -2.54 -11.19
N HIS A 47 -4.11 -1.65 -11.64
CA HIS A 47 -3.69 -0.44 -12.35
C HIS A 47 -3.13 0.63 -11.40
N ASN A 48 -3.72 0.74 -10.21
CA ASN A 48 -3.51 1.90 -9.35
C ASN A 48 -2.51 1.65 -8.21
N LEU A 49 -2.32 0.41 -7.77
CA LEU A 49 -1.27 0.05 -6.82
C LEU A 49 0.08 -0.06 -7.54
N SER A 50 1.11 0.58 -7.00
CA SER A 50 2.44 0.63 -7.62
C SER A 50 3.05 -0.74 -7.92
N CYS A 51 2.78 -1.74 -7.07
CA CYS A 51 3.25 -3.11 -7.26
C CYS A 51 2.13 -4.07 -7.72
N GLY A 52 0.93 -3.56 -8.00
CA GLY A 52 -0.25 -4.39 -8.24
C GLY A 52 -0.83 -5.04 -6.98
N MET A 53 -2.04 -5.59 -7.09
CA MET A 53 -2.83 -6.01 -5.93
C MET A 53 -2.19 -7.16 -5.13
N ASN A 54 -1.45 -8.04 -5.80
CA ASN A 54 -0.88 -9.23 -5.18
C ASN A 54 0.45 -8.94 -4.47
N ASP A 55 1.20 -7.93 -4.92
CA ASP A 55 2.55 -7.71 -4.42
C ASP A 55 2.64 -6.48 -3.50
N GLN A 56 1.70 -5.53 -3.58
CA GLN A 56 1.77 -4.25 -2.87
C GLN A 56 2.08 -4.37 -1.37
N PHE A 57 1.30 -5.17 -0.62
CA PHE A 57 1.51 -5.30 0.81
C PHE A 57 2.77 -6.09 1.15
N SER A 58 3.12 -7.08 0.31
CA SER A 58 4.36 -7.82 0.47
C SER A 58 5.60 -6.93 0.27
N GLU A 59 5.58 -6.04 -0.73
CA GLU A 59 6.66 -5.09 -1.02
C GLU A 59 6.73 -3.98 0.03
N MET A 60 5.58 -3.47 0.49
CA MET A 60 5.53 -2.54 1.63
C MET A 60 6.13 -3.17 2.90
N LYS A 61 5.83 -4.44 3.18
CA LYS A 61 6.39 -5.17 4.33
C LYS A 61 7.90 -5.39 4.19
N LYS A 62 8.38 -5.74 2.99
CA LYS A 62 9.83 -5.83 2.69
C LYS A 62 10.52 -4.48 2.89
N MET A 63 9.93 -3.39 2.40
CA MET A 63 10.45 -2.04 2.55
C MET A 63 10.50 -1.62 4.02
N TRP A 64 9.43 -1.85 4.77
CA TRP A 64 9.35 -1.58 6.21
C TRP A 64 10.46 -2.30 6.99
N ASN A 65 10.63 -3.61 6.74
CA ASN A 65 11.67 -4.42 7.38
C ASN A 65 13.10 -4.06 6.92
N SER A 66 13.25 -3.21 5.89
CA SER A 66 14.56 -2.75 5.42
C SER A 66 15.08 -1.51 6.17
N PHE A 67 14.22 -0.83 6.91
CA PHE A 67 14.62 0.29 7.76
C PHE A 67 15.20 -0.23 9.07
N ALA A 68 16.30 0.39 9.55
CA ALA A 68 16.69 0.23 10.94
C ALA A 68 15.60 0.78 11.87
N GLU A 69 15.54 0.33 13.12
CA GLU A 69 14.48 0.74 14.06
C GLU A 69 14.43 2.26 14.24
N GLU A 70 15.59 2.90 14.33
CA GLU A 70 15.76 4.36 14.43
C GLU A 70 15.45 5.13 13.13
N GLU A 71 15.37 4.43 11.99
CA GLU A 71 15.04 5.00 10.68
C GLU A 71 13.56 4.85 10.34
N GLN A 72 12.80 4.07 11.11
CA GLN A 72 11.39 3.84 10.85
C GLN A 72 10.60 5.15 11.00
N PRO A 73 9.71 5.46 10.04
CA PRO A 73 8.94 6.69 10.11
C PRO A 73 7.93 6.67 11.27
N GLU A 74 7.92 7.73 12.09
CA GLU A 74 6.96 7.88 13.21
C GLU A 74 5.49 7.97 12.76
N TRP A 75 5.26 8.38 11.51
CA TRP A 75 3.92 8.53 10.93
C TRP A 75 3.29 7.22 10.46
N TYR A 76 4.01 6.09 10.56
CA TYR A 76 3.50 4.79 10.16
C TYR A 76 3.92 3.68 11.11
N SER A 77 3.23 2.55 11.06
CA SER A 77 3.59 1.38 11.84
C SER A 77 3.22 0.09 11.11
N PHE A 78 3.87 -0.99 11.50
CA PHE A 78 3.52 -2.33 11.01
C PHE A 78 2.05 -2.69 11.30
N GLN A 79 1.51 -2.26 12.43
CA GLN A 79 0.09 -2.45 12.77
C GLN A 79 -0.84 -1.68 11.82
N LYS A 80 -0.43 -0.49 11.36
CA LYS A 80 -1.20 0.25 10.35
C LYS A 80 -1.17 -0.49 9.01
N LEU A 81 -0.02 -1.04 8.60
CA LEU A 81 0.08 -1.86 7.38
C LEU A 81 -0.90 -3.02 7.36
N GLU A 82 -0.98 -3.79 8.45
CA GLU A 82 -1.89 -4.93 8.55
C GLU A 82 -3.35 -4.48 8.55
N ARG A 83 -3.69 -3.37 9.22
CA ARG A 83 -5.04 -2.79 9.17
C ARG A 83 -5.44 -2.33 7.77
N ASP A 84 -4.54 -1.62 7.09
CA ASP A 84 -4.80 -1.11 5.74
C ASP A 84 -4.99 -2.27 4.75
N LYS A 85 -4.26 -3.39 4.93
CA LYS A 85 -4.45 -4.62 4.14
C LYS A 85 -5.85 -5.19 4.33
N VAL A 86 -6.21 -5.48 5.58
CA VAL A 86 -7.52 -6.08 5.92
C VAL A 86 -8.66 -5.20 5.42
N GLU A 87 -8.54 -3.89 5.62
CA GLU A 87 -9.56 -2.96 5.18
C GLU A 87 -9.71 -2.93 3.65
N LEU A 88 -8.60 -2.91 2.91
CA LEU A 88 -8.65 -2.94 1.46
C LEU A 88 -9.24 -4.27 0.94
N GLU A 89 -8.93 -5.40 1.59
CA GLU A 89 -9.53 -6.71 1.30
C GLU A 89 -11.05 -6.73 1.52
N GLU A 90 -11.53 -6.16 2.63
CA GLU A 90 -12.97 -6.06 2.96
C GLU A 90 -13.74 -5.17 1.98
N LEU A 91 -13.11 -4.07 1.55
CA LEU A 91 -13.69 -3.15 0.57
C LEU A 91 -13.69 -3.75 -0.83
N ALA A 92 -12.63 -4.45 -1.20
CA ALA A 92 -12.48 -5.09 -2.49
C ALA A 92 -13.29 -6.39 -2.62
N GLY A 93 -13.65 -7.02 -1.49
CA GLY A 93 -14.33 -8.32 -1.48
C GLY A 93 -13.43 -9.47 -1.94
N MET A 94 -12.11 -9.35 -1.75
CA MET A 94 -11.10 -10.31 -2.20
C MET A 94 -9.89 -10.31 -1.27
N SER A 95 -9.18 -11.44 -1.21
CA SER A 95 -7.93 -11.55 -0.47
C SER A 95 -6.76 -10.98 -1.29
N LEU A 96 -5.90 -10.21 -0.64
CA LEU A 96 -4.67 -9.67 -1.19
C LEU A 96 -3.50 -10.50 -0.66
N SER A 97 -2.50 -10.77 -1.49
CA SER A 97 -1.34 -11.58 -1.07
C SER A 97 -0.41 -10.79 -0.15
#